data_AF-A0A947CL57-F1
#
_entry.id   AF-A0A947CL57-F1
#
_cell.length_a   1.000
_cell.length_b   1.000
_cell.length_c   1.000
_cell.angle_alpha   90.00
_cell.angle_beta   90.00
_cell.angle_gamma   90.00
#
_symmetry.space_group_name_H-M   'P 1'
#
loop_
_entity.id
_entity.type
_entity.pdbx_description
1 polymer ?
#
loop_
_entity_poly.entity_id
_entity_poly.type
_entity_poly.pdbx_seq_one_letter_code
_entity_poly.pdbx_strand_id
1 'polypeptide(L)'
;MHEPLRIPGAPRFMNIWVTRPGPTPATIDLMPHSGGTRQGVWATGNPLADGWTPDATATPILVMDAGSLADDPLTPHPANWLRPGRAALDAVVARTVAEMNAERLCLRPHCRQVLSDLPSCRAFQNDHAPDRIGVALAPAAMLEPSMVDDLDEHLERLFAPGPDLWSMVFLSDVRCPSGGVIEAGPLGSGTLPRETVRRHLAPFVAAGTPIVIEGEDVAGQVAWLSGAGGL
;
A
#
# COMPACT_ATOMS: atom_id res chain seq x y z
N MET A 1 -30.59 3.40 14.49
CA MET A 1 -29.56 3.85 13.53
C MET A 1 -28.90 5.07 14.14
N HIS A 2 -27.72 4.91 14.75
CA HIS A 2 -26.95 6.05 15.25
C HIS A 2 -26.26 6.69 14.06
N GLU A 3 -26.65 7.92 13.70
CA GLU A 3 -25.86 8.73 12.78
C GLU A 3 -24.55 9.11 13.50
N PRO A 4 -23.38 8.75 12.96
CA PRO A 4 -22.12 9.05 13.63
C PRO A 4 -21.86 10.56 13.66
N LEU A 5 -21.37 11.03 14.80
CA LEU A 5 -21.05 12.43 15.12
C LEU A 5 -20.21 13.06 13.99
N ARG A 6 -20.65 14.22 13.48
CA ARG A 6 -19.92 15.01 12.49
C ARG A 6 -19.05 16.05 13.18
N ILE A 7 -17.72 15.95 13.00
CA ILE A 7 -16.79 17.04 13.34
C ILE A 7 -16.43 17.79 12.05
N PRO A 8 -16.73 19.10 11.93
CA PRO A 8 -16.31 19.90 10.78
C PRO A 8 -14.79 19.93 10.66
N GLY A 9 -14.26 19.52 9.50
CA GLY A 9 -12.82 19.61 9.18
C GLY A 9 -11.99 18.34 9.41
N ALA A 10 -12.55 17.27 9.98
CA ALA A 10 -11.85 15.99 10.08
C ALA A 10 -11.89 15.23 8.73
N PRO A 11 -10.76 14.73 8.21
CA PRO A 11 -10.78 13.78 7.10
C PRO A 11 -11.61 12.56 7.48
N ARG A 12 -12.58 12.20 6.64
CA ARG A 12 -13.42 11.00 6.82
C ARG A 12 -12.61 9.75 6.49
N PHE A 13 -11.71 9.34 7.38
CA PHE A 13 -11.05 8.03 7.29
C PHE A 13 -12.02 6.92 7.74
N MET A 14 -13.10 6.73 6.98
CA MET A 14 -14.17 5.78 7.35
C MET A 14 -13.93 4.36 6.83
N ASN A 15 -12.84 4.12 6.10
CA ASN A 15 -12.50 2.80 5.58
C ASN A 15 -11.10 2.36 6.00
N ILE A 16 -10.83 2.35 7.31
CA ILE A 16 -9.57 1.87 7.88
C ILE A 16 -9.61 0.35 7.95
N TRP A 17 -8.63 -0.30 7.32
CA TRP A 17 -8.38 -1.73 7.38
C TRP A 17 -7.12 -2.00 8.18
N VAL A 18 -7.08 -3.15 8.85
CA VAL A 18 -5.93 -3.60 9.64
C VAL A 18 -5.39 -4.89 9.04
N THR A 19 -4.07 -5.04 9.03
CA THR A 19 -3.42 -6.31 8.71
C THR A 19 -3.56 -7.30 9.87
N ARG A 20 -3.80 -8.56 9.56
CA ARG A 20 -3.73 -9.67 10.53
C ARG A 20 -3.01 -10.87 9.91
N PRO A 21 -2.32 -11.70 10.71
CA PRO A 21 -1.79 -12.96 10.21
C PRO A 21 -2.91 -13.77 9.54
N GLY A 22 -2.67 -14.21 8.30
CA GLY A 22 -3.62 -15.04 7.56
C GLY A 22 -3.57 -16.51 7.98
N PRO A 23 -4.36 -17.37 7.32
CA PRO A 23 -4.38 -18.81 7.61
C PRO A 23 -3.06 -19.52 7.27
N THR A 24 -2.18 -18.88 6.51
CA THR A 24 -0.85 -19.40 6.17
C THR A 24 0.20 -18.32 6.44
N PRO A 25 1.48 -18.69 6.63
CA PRO A 25 2.57 -17.71 6.72
C PRO A 25 2.72 -16.84 5.47
N ALA A 26 2.18 -17.30 4.33
CA ALA A 26 2.25 -16.60 3.06
C ALA A 26 1.13 -15.55 2.89
N THR A 27 0.19 -15.44 3.82
CA THR A 27 -0.99 -14.57 3.67
C THR A 27 -1.18 -13.63 4.85
N ILE A 28 -1.60 -12.41 4.54
CA ILE A 28 -2.03 -11.40 5.52
C ILE A 28 -3.49 -11.07 5.20
N ASP A 29 -4.37 -11.28 6.17
CA ASP A 29 -5.78 -10.90 6.04
C ASP A 29 -5.94 -9.39 6.22
N LEU A 30 -6.73 -8.76 5.35
CA LEU A 30 -7.12 -7.36 5.44
C LEU A 30 -8.55 -7.26 5.97
N MET A 31 -8.68 -6.69 7.17
CA MET A 31 -9.93 -6.69 7.93
C MET A 31 -10.39 -5.26 8.23
N PRO A 32 -11.70 -4.95 8.24
CA PRO A 32 -12.17 -3.66 8.70
C PRO A 32 -11.78 -3.43 10.16
N HIS A 33 -11.29 -2.23 10.50
CA HIS A 33 -10.93 -1.86 11.87
C HIS A 33 -12.13 -2.00 12.83
N SER A 34 -13.33 -1.62 12.38
CA SER A 34 -14.58 -1.72 13.13
C SER A 34 -15.03 -3.15 13.44
N GLY A 35 -14.30 -4.16 12.96
CA GLY A 35 -14.75 -5.54 12.89
C GLY A 35 -15.63 -5.81 11.68
N GLY A 36 -15.80 -7.10 11.36
CA GLY A 36 -16.59 -7.56 10.22
C GLY A 36 -15.93 -8.72 9.48
N THR A 37 -16.38 -8.96 8.25
CA THR A 37 -15.81 -9.97 7.35
C THR A 37 -14.52 -9.47 6.71
N ARG A 38 -13.64 -10.42 6.37
CA ARG A 38 -12.42 -10.16 5.60
C ARG A 38 -12.75 -9.46 4.28
N GLN A 39 -12.00 -8.40 3.98
CA GLN A 39 -12.17 -7.59 2.77
C GLN A 39 -11.09 -7.85 1.73
N GLY A 40 -9.93 -8.36 2.16
CA GLY A 40 -8.84 -8.66 1.26
C GLY A 40 -7.88 -9.70 1.83
N VAL A 41 -7.05 -10.23 0.96
CA VAL A 41 -5.87 -11.01 1.31
C VAL A 41 -4.68 -10.36 0.62
N TRP A 42 -3.60 -10.17 1.36
CA TRP A 42 -2.31 -9.82 0.81
C TRP A 42 -1.43 -11.08 0.74
N ALA A 43 -1.17 -11.53 -0.48
CA ALA A 43 -0.22 -12.60 -0.78
C ALA A 43 1.20 -12.06 -0.65
N THR A 44 1.94 -12.61 0.31
CA THR A 44 3.32 -12.18 0.62
C THR A 44 4.33 -12.87 -0.28
N GLY A 45 5.60 -12.47 -0.15
CA GLY A 45 6.69 -12.98 -0.99
C GLY A 45 6.86 -12.21 -2.30
N ASN A 46 7.79 -12.68 -3.12
CA ASN A 46 8.11 -12.05 -4.40
C ASN A 46 7.31 -12.70 -5.55
N PRO A 47 6.37 -11.99 -6.20
CA PRO A 47 5.59 -12.57 -7.30
C PRO A 47 6.39 -12.92 -8.56
N LEU A 48 7.61 -12.40 -8.68
CA LEU A 48 8.51 -12.74 -9.77
C LEU A 48 9.47 -13.89 -9.44
N ALA A 49 9.42 -14.43 -8.22
CA ALA A 49 10.17 -15.62 -7.86
C ALA A 49 9.55 -16.89 -8.48
N ASP A 50 10.41 -17.85 -8.82
CA ASP A 50 9.98 -19.14 -9.32
C ASP A 50 9.09 -19.87 -8.30
N GLY A 51 7.96 -20.39 -8.80
CA GLY A 51 7.00 -21.11 -7.96
C GLY A 51 6.10 -20.23 -7.10
N TRP A 52 6.18 -18.89 -7.19
CA TRP A 52 5.21 -18.03 -6.53
C TRP A 52 3.81 -18.22 -7.12
N THR A 53 2.84 -18.45 -6.23
CA THR A 53 1.42 -18.59 -6.59
C THR A 53 0.57 -17.68 -5.71
N PRO A 54 -0.40 -16.95 -6.28
CA PRO A 54 -1.34 -16.18 -5.50
C PRO A 54 -2.21 -17.09 -4.63
N ASP A 55 -2.68 -16.58 -3.48
CA ASP A 55 -3.69 -17.29 -2.69
C ASP A 55 -4.99 -17.46 -3.50
N ALA A 56 -5.46 -18.70 -3.62
CA ALA A 56 -6.70 -19.04 -4.33
C ALA A 56 -7.96 -18.84 -3.47
N THR A 57 -7.80 -18.45 -2.21
CA THR A 57 -8.91 -18.24 -1.29
C THR A 57 -9.81 -17.10 -1.77
N ALA A 58 -11.12 -17.37 -1.85
CA ALA A 58 -12.11 -16.36 -2.23
C ALA A 58 -12.02 -15.11 -1.34
N THR A 59 -11.91 -13.94 -1.96
CA THR A 59 -11.75 -12.66 -1.27
C THR A 59 -12.17 -11.51 -2.19
N PRO A 60 -12.72 -10.38 -1.68
CA PRO A 60 -13.02 -9.25 -2.55
C PRO A 60 -11.76 -8.69 -3.24
N ILE A 61 -10.67 -8.50 -2.49
CA ILE A 61 -9.41 -7.96 -3.01
C ILE A 61 -8.25 -8.92 -2.75
N LEU A 62 -7.46 -9.19 -3.78
CA LEU A 62 -6.13 -9.77 -3.65
C LEU A 62 -5.09 -8.64 -3.77
N VAL A 63 -4.18 -8.56 -2.81
CA VAL A 63 -3.03 -7.65 -2.84
C VAL A 63 -1.76 -8.48 -3.07
N MET A 64 -0.85 -7.96 -3.89
CA MET A 64 0.51 -8.48 -4.01
C MET A 64 1.50 -7.33 -4.14
N ASP A 65 2.77 -7.59 -3.85
CA ASP A 65 3.85 -6.64 -4.13
C ASP A 65 4.09 -6.52 -5.65
N ALA A 66 4.76 -5.46 -6.09
CA ALA A 66 5.11 -5.28 -7.51
C ALA A 66 6.26 -6.18 -7.99
N GLY A 67 6.91 -6.89 -7.06
CA GLY A 67 7.91 -7.92 -7.35
C GLY A 67 9.26 -7.39 -7.80
N SER A 68 10.25 -8.28 -7.76
CA SER A 68 11.66 -7.98 -8.06
C SER A 68 12.32 -9.13 -8.80
N LEU A 69 13.26 -8.83 -9.68
CA LEU A 69 14.11 -9.80 -10.36
C LEU A 69 15.37 -10.15 -9.56
N ALA A 70 15.59 -9.56 -8.38
CA ALA A 70 16.63 -9.99 -7.45
C ALA A 70 16.19 -11.22 -6.64
N ASP A 71 17.19 -11.97 -6.14
CA ASP A 71 17.00 -13.08 -5.20
C ASP A 71 16.32 -12.62 -3.90
N ASP A 72 16.74 -11.45 -3.38
CA ASP A 72 16.07 -10.73 -2.31
C ASP A 72 15.23 -9.58 -2.91
N PRO A 73 13.90 -9.56 -2.72
CA PRO A 73 13.04 -8.54 -3.31
C PRO A 73 13.29 -7.12 -2.80
N LEU A 74 13.99 -6.94 -1.69
CA LEU A 74 14.36 -5.63 -1.14
C LEU A 74 15.76 -5.18 -1.55
N THR A 75 16.50 -6.02 -2.27
CA THR A 75 17.80 -5.65 -2.84
C THR A 75 17.60 -4.95 -4.20
N PRO A 76 18.31 -3.83 -4.47
CA PRO A 76 18.24 -3.14 -5.75
C PRO A 76 18.61 -4.05 -6.92
N HIS A 77 17.78 -4.08 -7.97
CA HIS A 77 18.09 -4.81 -9.19
C HIS A 77 17.81 -3.98 -10.43
N PRO A 78 18.83 -3.60 -11.24
CA PRO A 78 18.64 -2.71 -12.39
C PRO A 78 17.57 -3.16 -13.38
N ALA A 79 17.41 -4.47 -13.59
CA ALA A 79 16.42 -4.99 -14.52
C ALA A 79 14.96 -4.73 -14.09
N ASN A 80 14.70 -4.43 -12.81
CA ASN A 80 13.35 -4.10 -12.32
C ASN A 80 12.80 -2.85 -13.01
N TRP A 81 13.68 -1.87 -13.26
CA TRP A 81 13.32 -0.58 -13.85
C TRP A 81 13.50 -0.55 -15.37
N LEU A 82 13.82 -1.70 -15.96
CA LEU A 82 13.97 -1.87 -17.40
C LEU A 82 12.82 -2.70 -17.96
N ARG A 83 12.74 -2.75 -19.29
CA ARG A 83 11.73 -3.52 -20.02
C ARG A 83 11.56 -4.97 -19.53
N PRO A 84 12.62 -5.73 -19.17
CA PRO A 84 12.46 -7.08 -18.64
C PRO A 84 11.62 -7.14 -17.35
N GLY A 85 11.85 -6.24 -16.39
CA GLY A 85 11.07 -6.15 -15.16
C GLY A 85 9.60 -5.89 -15.43
N ARG A 86 9.31 -4.90 -16.29
CA ARG A 86 7.93 -4.62 -16.69
C ARG A 86 7.25 -5.80 -17.39
N ALA A 87 7.93 -6.46 -18.32
CA ALA A 87 7.39 -7.62 -19.03
C ALA A 87 7.12 -8.81 -18.08
N ALA A 88 8.00 -9.03 -17.10
CA ALA A 88 7.81 -10.06 -16.08
C ALA A 88 6.60 -9.74 -15.19
N LEU A 89 6.46 -8.48 -14.76
CA LEU A 89 5.30 -8.03 -13.98
C LEU A 89 3.99 -8.20 -14.74
N ASP A 90 3.93 -7.76 -16.01
CA ASP A 90 2.72 -7.90 -16.82
C ASP A 90 2.34 -9.37 -17.01
N ALA A 91 3.31 -10.27 -17.16
CA ALA A 91 3.07 -11.71 -17.27
C ALA A 91 2.50 -12.32 -15.97
N VAL A 92 3.04 -11.97 -14.79
CA VAL A 92 2.49 -12.46 -13.52
C VAL A 92 1.12 -11.85 -13.23
N VAL A 93 0.89 -10.58 -13.56
CA VAL A 93 -0.42 -9.93 -13.42
C VAL A 93 -1.45 -10.63 -14.29
N ALA A 94 -1.15 -10.89 -15.57
CA ALA A 94 -2.06 -11.59 -16.47
C ALA A 94 -2.41 -12.99 -15.95
N ARG A 95 -1.41 -13.75 -15.50
CA ARG A 95 -1.62 -15.08 -14.88
C ARG A 95 -2.49 -14.98 -13.62
N THR A 96 -2.14 -14.07 -12.71
CA THR A 96 -2.83 -13.88 -11.43
C THR A 96 -4.29 -13.49 -11.65
N VAL A 97 -4.57 -12.58 -12.59
CA VAL A 97 -5.95 -12.16 -12.90
C VAL A 97 -6.79 -13.31 -13.45
N ALA A 98 -6.18 -14.23 -14.20
CA ALA A 98 -6.85 -15.41 -14.76
C ALA A 98 -7.13 -16.51 -13.71
N GLU A 99 -6.27 -16.63 -12.69
CA GLU A 99 -6.31 -17.71 -11.70
C GLU A 99 -6.94 -17.30 -10.36
N MET A 100 -6.95 -16.01 -10.04
CA MET A 100 -7.43 -15.52 -8.74
C MET A 100 -8.93 -15.66 -8.58
N ASN A 101 -9.34 -16.06 -7.37
CA ASN A 101 -10.75 -16.04 -6.96
C ASN A 101 -11.11 -14.74 -6.22
N ALA A 102 -10.60 -13.62 -6.74
CA ALA A 102 -10.85 -12.29 -6.20
C ALA A 102 -11.59 -11.40 -7.21
N GLU A 103 -12.27 -10.35 -6.73
CA GLU A 103 -12.95 -9.35 -7.58
C GLU A 103 -11.97 -8.30 -8.12
N ARG A 104 -10.88 -8.03 -7.41
CA ARG A 104 -9.82 -7.10 -7.85
C ARG A 104 -8.44 -7.58 -7.42
N LEU A 105 -7.45 -7.25 -8.25
CA LEU A 105 -6.03 -7.31 -7.90
C LEU A 105 -5.54 -5.90 -7.59
N CYS A 106 -4.78 -5.74 -6.51
CA CYS A 106 -4.11 -4.48 -6.19
C CYS A 106 -2.61 -4.72 -5.99
N LEU A 107 -1.78 -3.94 -6.68
CA LEU A 107 -0.33 -4.01 -6.54
C LEU A 107 0.15 -2.98 -5.52
N ARG A 108 0.97 -3.42 -4.56
CA ARG A 108 1.69 -2.53 -3.65
C ARG A 108 3.07 -2.19 -4.24
N PRO A 109 3.34 -0.92 -4.57
CA PRO A 109 4.65 -0.51 -5.07
C PRO A 109 5.71 -0.48 -3.96
N HIS A 110 6.98 -0.54 -4.35
CA HIS A 110 8.13 -0.42 -3.48
C HIS A 110 9.33 0.10 -4.27
N CYS A 111 10.15 1.00 -3.72
CA CYS A 111 11.26 1.66 -4.43
C CYS A 111 12.27 0.69 -5.08
N ARG A 112 12.42 -0.51 -4.52
CA ARG A 112 13.28 -1.60 -5.01
C ARG A 112 12.64 -2.55 -6.03
N GLN A 113 11.34 -2.42 -6.30
CA GLN A 113 10.56 -3.33 -7.12
C GLN A 113 10.26 -2.74 -8.52
N VAL A 114 9.55 -3.49 -9.36
CA VAL A 114 9.23 -3.06 -10.74
C VAL A 114 8.38 -1.78 -10.76
N LEU A 115 7.39 -1.66 -9.87
CA LEU A 115 6.67 -0.40 -9.63
C LEU A 115 7.36 0.34 -8.48
N SER A 116 8.36 1.16 -8.82
CA SER A 116 9.25 1.82 -7.86
C SER A 116 8.92 3.28 -7.59
N ASP A 117 8.21 3.92 -8.51
CA ASP A 117 7.99 5.36 -8.48
C ASP A 117 6.62 5.71 -9.07
N LEU A 118 6.26 6.99 -8.97
CA LEU A 118 5.01 7.47 -9.51
C LEU A 118 4.89 7.29 -11.04
N PRO A 119 5.89 7.64 -11.87
CA PRO A 119 5.83 7.41 -13.30
C PRO A 119 5.53 5.95 -13.70
N SER A 120 6.20 4.98 -13.07
CA SER A 120 5.97 3.55 -13.31
C SER A 120 4.58 3.10 -12.89
N CYS A 121 4.08 3.56 -11.73
CA CYS A 121 2.71 3.27 -11.28
C CYS A 121 1.65 3.82 -12.25
N ARG A 122 1.83 5.06 -12.74
CA ARG A 122 0.90 5.69 -13.69
C ARG A 122 0.94 5.01 -15.04
N ALA A 123 2.13 4.69 -15.55
CA ALA A 123 2.29 3.97 -16.81
C ALA A 123 1.61 2.59 -16.73
N PHE A 124 1.81 1.86 -15.63
CA PHE A 124 1.13 0.60 -15.38
C PHE A 124 -0.39 0.76 -15.40
N GLN A 125 -0.95 1.71 -14.64
CA GLN A 125 -2.41 1.90 -14.64
C GLN A 125 -2.99 2.28 -16.00
N ASN A 126 -2.28 3.06 -16.80
CA ASN A 126 -2.75 3.42 -18.14
C ASN A 126 -2.85 2.20 -19.09
N ASP A 127 -2.03 1.17 -18.84
CA ASP A 127 -1.96 -0.03 -19.67
C ASP A 127 -2.93 -1.13 -19.21
N HIS A 128 -3.56 -0.98 -18.04
CA HIS A 128 -4.36 -2.01 -17.38
C HIS A 128 -5.79 -1.54 -17.07
N ALA A 129 -6.74 -2.49 -16.99
CA ALA A 129 -8.14 -2.16 -16.76
C ALA A 129 -8.37 -1.74 -15.28
N PRO A 130 -8.70 -0.46 -15.00
CA PRO A 130 -8.72 0.08 -13.63
C PRO A 130 -9.82 -0.54 -12.74
N ASP A 131 -10.86 -1.11 -13.33
CA ASP A 131 -11.94 -1.78 -12.60
C ASP A 131 -11.53 -3.14 -12.00
N ARG A 132 -10.48 -3.75 -12.55
CA ARG A 132 -10.01 -5.09 -12.19
C ARG A 132 -8.62 -5.08 -11.54
N ILE A 133 -7.78 -4.15 -11.96
CA ILE A 133 -6.38 -4.04 -11.56
C ILE A 133 -6.15 -2.63 -11.01
N GLY A 134 -5.71 -2.55 -9.76
CA GLY A 134 -5.41 -1.31 -9.07
C GLY A 134 -3.96 -1.22 -8.63
N VAL A 135 -3.53 -0.01 -8.25
CA VAL A 135 -2.24 0.23 -7.60
C VAL A 135 -2.49 0.93 -6.28
N ALA A 136 -1.82 0.48 -5.23
CA ALA A 136 -1.88 1.13 -3.94
C ALA A 136 -0.88 2.29 -3.85
N LEU A 137 -1.21 3.29 -3.04
CA LEU A 137 -0.23 4.24 -2.52
C LEU A 137 0.44 3.62 -1.30
N ALA A 138 1.77 3.52 -1.28
CA ALA A 138 2.52 2.99 -0.14
C ALA A 138 3.72 3.89 0.18
N PRO A 139 3.51 5.05 0.84
CA PRO A 139 4.54 6.09 0.90
C PRO A 139 5.84 5.59 1.54
N ALA A 140 5.75 4.89 2.67
CA ALA A 140 6.90 4.30 3.35
C ALA A 140 7.72 3.34 2.46
N ALA A 141 7.03 2.49 1.69
CA ALA A 141 7.65 1.51 0.80
C ALA A 141 8.31 2.15 -0.43
N MET A 142 7.89 3.36 -0.81
CA MET A 142 8.38 4.08 -1.99
C MET A 142 9.51 5.06 -1.66
N LEU A 143 9.96 5.11 -0.40
CA LEU A 143 11.07 5.96 0.03
C LEU A 143 12.41 5.21 -0.06
N GLU A 144 13.45 5.93 -0.42
CA GLU A 144 14.84 5.51 -0.31
C GLU A 144 15.48 6.14 0.94
N PRO A 145 16.52 5.54 1.55
CA PRO A 145 17.17 6.12 2.73
C PRO A 145 17.62 7.58 2.53
N SER A 146 18.08 7.93 1.33
CA SER A 146 18.51 9.29 0.97
C SER A 146 17.36 10.31 0.89
N MET A 147 16.10 9.86 0.92
CA MET A 147 14.91 10.72 0.85
C MET A 147 14.40 11.12 2.23
N VAL A 148 14.95 10.55 3.31
CA VAL A 148 14.44 10.74 4.68
C VAL A 148 14.64 12.16 5.19
N ASP A 149 15.68 12.86 4.71
CA ASP A 149 15.92 14.26 5.08
C ASP A 149 14.94 15.23 4.36
N ASP A 150 14.35 14.80 3.24
CA ASP A 150 13.46 15.60 2.38
C ASP A 150 12.04 14.99 2.27
N LEU A 151 11.57 14.32 3.33
CA LEU A 151 10.31 13.55 3.33
C LEU A 151 9.10 14.35 2.84
N ASP A 152 8.97 15.61 3.25
CA ASP A 152 7.81 16.44 2.88
C ASP A 152 7.70 16.60 1.35
N GLU A 153 8.81 16.91 0.66
CA GLU A 153 8.82 17.07 -0.80
C GLU A 153 8.47 15.74 -1.49
N HIS A 154 9.06 14.63 -1.03
CA HIS A 154 8.81 13.32 -1.60
C HIS A 154 7.36 12.86 -1.43
N LEU A 155 6.77 13.13 -0.27
CA LEU A 155 5.36 12.84 -0.01
C LEU A 155 4.44 13.70 -0.88
N GLU A 156 4.68 15.00 -0.95
CA GLU A 156 3.92 15.91 -1.83
C GLU A 156 3.88 15.40 -3.27
N ARG A 157 5.01 14.94 -3.78
CA ARG A 157 5.12 14.35 -5.13
C ARG A 157 4.34 13.04 -5.27
N LEU A 158 4.34 12.17 -4.27
CA LEU A 158 3.59 10.92 -4.28
C LEU A 158 2.08 11.14 -4.25
N PHE A 159 1.60 12.16 -3.54
CA PHE A 159 0.17 12.49 -3.46
C PHE A 159 -0.35 13.33 -4.63
N ALA A 160 0.53 14.08 -5.33
CA ALA A 160 0.19 14.96 -6.45
C ALA A 160 -0.75 14.38 -7.55
N PRO A 161 -0.71 13.08 -7.91
CA PRO A 161 -1.57 12.49 -8.93
C PRO A 161 -3.07 12.65 -8.73
N GLY A 162 -3.53 12.83 -7.49
CA GLY A 162 -4.94 12.90 -7.16
C GLY A 162 -5.60 11.54 -6.90
N PRO A 163 -6.92 11.57 -6.60
CA PRO A 163 -7.67 10.44 -6.04
C PRO A 163 -7.87 9.26 -7.00
N ASP A 164 -7.72 9.47 -8.31
CA ASP A 164 -8.07 8.45 -9.31
C ASP A 164 -6.98 7.41 -9.51
N LEU A 165 -5.74 7.68 -9.07
CA LEU A 165 -4.63 6.75 -9.25
C LEU A 165 -4.61 5.65 -8.19
N TRP A 166 -5.08 5.91 -6.97
CA TRP A 166 -4.81 5.02 -5.85
C TRP A 166 -6.04 4.21 -5.45
N SER A 167 -5.98 2.89 -5.66
CA SER A 167 -7.09 1.97 -5.31
C SER A 167 -7.11 1.63 -3.82
N MET A 168 -5.99 1.77 -3.14
CA MET A 168 -5.78 1.54 -1.71
C MET A 168 -4.64 2.42 -1.21
N VAL A 169 -4.55 2.63 0.11
CA VAL A 169 -3.40 3.31 0.74
C VAL A 169 -2.85 2.42 1.83
N PHE A 170 -1.58 2.04 1.76
CA PHE A 170 -0.85 1.37 2.83
C PHE A 170 -0.05 2.41 3.60
N LEU A 171 -0.42 2.62 4.86
CA LEU A 171 0.26 3.55 5.76
C LEU A 171 1.00 2.77 6.84
N SER A 172 2.32 2.83 6.74
CA SER A 172 3.25 2.51 7.80
C SER A 172 4.14 3.74 8.04
N ASP A 173 4.73 3.81 9.22
CA ASP A 173 5.79 4.76 9.49
C ASP A 173 7.13 4.24 8.98
N VAL A 174 8.11 5.14 8.89
CA VAL A 174 9.48 4.82 8.52
C VAL A 174 10.44 5.17 9.64
N ARG A 175 11.43 4.31 9.87
CA ARG A 175 12.59 4.58 10.70
C ARG A 175 13.83 4.41 9.84
N CYS A 176 14.78 5.33 9.97
CA CYS A 176 16.07 5.23 9.31
C CYS A 176 17.17 5.41 10.36
N PRO A 177 17.61 4.33 11.03
CA PRO A 177 18.70 4.40 11.99
C PRO A 177 19.98 4.91 11.28
N SER A 178 20.43 6.12 11.62
CA SER A 178 21.67 6.79 11.16
C SER A 178 22.21 6.32 9.79
N GLY A 179 21.50 6.64 8.71
CA GLY A 179 21.93 6.42 7.32
C GLY A 179 21.84 4.97 6.81
N GLY A 180 21.17 4.09 7.57
CA GLY A 180 20.99 2.68 7.25
C GLY A 180 19.79 2.38 6.34
N VAL A 181 19.27 1.16 6.47
CA VAL A 181 18.09 0.68 5.74
C VAL A 181 16.83 1.32 6.34
N ILE A 182 15.86 1.67 5.48
CA ILE A 182 14.54 2.08 5.96
C ILE A 182 13.84 0.86 6.54
N GLU A 183 13.43 0.97 7.80
CA GLU A 183 12.59 0.00 8.48
C GLU A 183 11.16 0.55 8.53
N ALA A 184 10.19 -0.25 8.08
CA ALA A 184 8.79 0.05 8.28
C ALA A 184 8.36 -0.27 9.72
N GLY A 185 7.40 0.48 10.25
CA GLY A 185 6.75 0.14 11.50
C GLY A 185 5.34 0.75 11.62
N PRO A 186 4.66 0.52 12.76
CA PRO A 186 3.32 1.06 12.98
C PRO A 186 3.30 2.58 12.84
N LEU A 187 2.23 3.11 12.24
CA LEU A 187 2.07 4.54 12.01
C LEU A 187 2.18 5.37 13.30
N GLY A 188 3.00 6.42 13.28
CA GLY A 188 3.28 7.25 14.46
C GLY A 188 4.44 6.78 15.32
N SER A 189 5.12 5.71 14.92
CA SER A 189 6.28 5.17 15.63
C SER A 189 7.62 5.56 15.00
N GLY A 190 7.63 6.37 13.95
CA GLY A 190 8.81 6.75 13.17
C GLY A 190 8.85 8.24 12.83
N THR A 191 9.40 8.57 11.66
CA THR A 191 9.69 9.95 11.24
C THR A 191 8.75 10.50 10.17
N LEU A 192 7.73 9.74 9.76
CA LEU A 192 6.80 10.20 8.73
C LEU A 192 6.04 11.46 9.21
N PRO A 193 6.09 12.58 8.47
CA PRO A 193 5.52 13.85 8.91
C PRO A 193 3.99 13.80 8.94
N ARG A 194 3.43 13.63 10.14
CA ARG A 194 2.00 13.46 10.39
C ARG A 194 1.11 14.47 9.68
N GLU A 195 1.42 15.75 9.83
CA GLU A 195 0.58 16.81 9.30
C GLU A 195 0.61 16.87 7.78
N THR A 196 1.76 16.58 7.16
CA THR A 196 1.90 16.48 5.70
C THR A 196 1.07 15.30 5.17
N VAL A 197 1.24 14.10 5.73
CA VAL A 197 0.45 12.92 5.34
C VAL A 197 -1.05 13.20 5.48
N ARG A 198 -1.51 13.72 6.63
CA ARG A 198 -2.93 14.02 6.86
C ARG A 198 -3.48 15.07 5.90
N ARG A 199 -2.71 16.13 5.64
CA ARG A 199 -3.06 17.18 4.67
C ARG A 199 -3.26 16.62 3.28
N HIS A 200 -2.47 15.63 2.88
CA HIS A 200 -2.54 15.04 1.55
C HIS A 200 -3.47 13.82 1.44
N LEU A 201 -3.82 13.14 2.53
CA LEU A 201 -4.76 12.02 2.42
C LEU A 201 -6.18 12.48 2.02
N ALA A 202 -6.73 13.51 2.68
CA ALA A 202 -8.12 13.90 2.47
C ALA A 202 -8.46 14.42 1.04
N PRO A 203 -7.62 15.22 0.37
CA PRO A 203 -7.89 15.72 -0.96
C PRO A 203 -7.46 14.76 -2.08
N PHE A 204 -6.52 13.86 -1.82
CA PHE A 204 -5.85 13.07 -2.86
C PHE A 204 -6.15 11.58 -2.80
N VAL A 205 -7.09 11.17 -1.94
CA VAL A 205 -7.58 9.80 -1.85
C VAL A 205 -9.11 9.83 -1.93
N ALA A 206 -9.68 9.05 -2.86
CA ALA A 206 -11.13 9.03 -3.05
C ALA A 206 -11.86 8.61 -1.77
N ALA A 207 -13.06 9.18 -1.57
CA ALA A 207 -13.89 8.80 -0.44
C ALA A 207 -14.23 7.30 -0.52
N GLY A 208 -13.91 6.56 0.56
CA GLY A 208 -14.13 5.11 0.61
C GLY A 208 -12.94 4.27 0.14
N THR A 209 -11.85 4.87 -0.37
CA THR A 209 -10.61 4.13 -0.61
C THR A 209 -10.10 3.51 0.71
N PRO A 210 -9.80 2.21 0.73
CA PRO A 210 -9.26 1.55 1.93
C PRO A 210 -7.92 2.15 2.36
N ILE A 211 -7.80 2.47 3.64
CA ILE A 211 -6.52 2.81 4.29
C ILE A 211 -6.11 1.64 5.15
N VAL A 212 -5.08 0.93 4.73
CA VAL A 212 -4.50 -0.22 5.43
C VAL A 212 -3.41 0.26 6.37
N ILE A 213 -3.55 -0.09 7.65
CA ILE A 213 -2.54 0.11 8.70
C ILE A 213 -2.12 -1.24 9.29
N GLU A 214 -1.01 -1.24 10.04
CA GLU A 214 -0.52 -2.46 10.68
C GLU A 214 -1.45 -2.95 11.80
N GLY A 215 -1.43 -4.26 12.10
CA GLY A 215 -2.22 -4.84 13.19
C GLY A 215 -1.70 -4.52 14.60
N GLU A 216 -0.48 -3.99 14.73
CA GLU A 216 0.10 -3.56 16.01
C GLU A 216 -0.34 -2.14 16.37
N ASP A 217 -0.62 -1.85 17.65
CA ASP A 217 -1.06 -0.52 18.14
C ASP A 217 -2.14 0.18 17.27
N VAL A 218 -3.16 -0.57 16.87
CA VAL A 218 -4.23 -0.06 16.00
C VAL A 218 -4.88 1.21 16.57
N ALA A 219 -5.06 1.29 17.90
CA ALA A 219 -5.66 2.45 18.54
C ALA A 219 -4.76 3.70 18.41
N GLY A 220 -3.45 3.56 18.62
CA GLY A 220 -2.48 4.64 18.44
C GLY A 220 -2.42 5.12 16.99
N GLN A 221 -2.39 4.20 16.03
CA GLN A 221 -2.40 4.51 14.59
C GLN A 221 -3.68 5.22 14.14
N VAL A 222 -4.85 4.80 14.64
CA VAL A 222 -6.12 5.49 14.37
C VAL A 222 -6.12 6.89 14.98
N ALA A 223 -5.67 7.04 16.23
CA ALA A 223 -5.55 8.36 16.87
C ALA A 223 -4.58 9.27 16.11
N TRP A 224 -3.49 8.71 15.57
CA TRP A 224 -2.55 9.41 14.71
C TRP A 224 -3.25 9.97 13.46
N LEU A 225 -4.06 9.16 12.77
CA LEU A 225 -4.82 9.58 11.59
C LEU A 225 -5.89 10.63 11.92
N SER A 226 -6.69 10.40 12.97
CA SER A 226 -7.80 11.27 13.32
C SER A 226 -7.36 12.68 13.75
N GLY A 227 -6.16 12.83 14.30
CA GLY A 227 -5.75 14.08 14.95
C GLY A 227 -6.36 14.15 16.34
N ALA A 228 -5.54 14.20 17.37
CA ALA A 228 -6.06 14.40 18.72
C ALA A 228 -6.61 15.83 18.84
N GLY A 229 -7.92 15.94 18.64
CA GLY A 229 -8.73 17.14 18.73
C GLY A 229 -10.23 16.77 18.70
N GLY A 230 -10.67 16.01 19.71
CA GLY A 230 -12.09 15.78 20.04
C GLY A 230 -12.61 14.36 19.80
N LEU A 231 -12.66 13.57 20.86
CA LEU A 231 -13.79 12.64 21.09
C LEU A 231 -14.95 13.45 21.69
#